data_AF-A0A1H9N0P3-F1
#
_entry.id   AF-A0A1H9N0P3-F1
#
_cell.length_a   1.000
_cell.length_b   1.000
_cell.length_c   1.000
_cell.angle_alpha   90.00
_cell.angle_beta   90.00
_cell.angle_gamma   90.00
#
_symmetry.space_group_name_H-M   'P 1'
#
loop_
_entity.id
_entity.type
_entity.pdbx_description
1 polymer ?
#
loop_
_entity_poly.entity_id
_entity_poly.type
_entity_poly.pdbx_seq_one_letter_code
_entity_poly.pdbx_strand_id
1 'polypeptide(L)'
;MGIQYALMRRKSLSPANLFHFVCPIFNVETRFATCVSLRDLVWKGRRPEQRKGCQACMSASKCPINNIIQDFGRLPDDPYHADEKRVGSLKDRHIERIMPVLVSPKLLDEYAVTPKERELILAANEAAGAWVSGKQSKRSTRKTSVELEDVQRETAPVSRRSRKPPAESVKERAPEPADAVLAAESGDMSAAINMAMTTSAEPAASAATSTPKPKARMSLLERARAAAGRAA
;
A
#
# COMPACT_ATOMS: atom_id res chain seq x y z
N MET A 1 -5.88 22.75 -10.00
CA MET A 1 -5.15 22.50 -8.73
C MET A 1 -5.85 23.12 -7.50
N GLY A 2 -7.19 23.10 -7.40
CA GLY A 2 -7.92 23.80 -6.31
C GLY A 2 -8.28 22.97 -5.07
N ILE A 3 -8.29 21.63 -5.16
CA ILE A 3 -8.84 20.75 -4.11
C ILE A 3 -7.83 20.53 -2.96
N GLN A 4 -6.51 20.56 -3.25
CA GLN A 4 -5.48 20.36 -2.22
C GLN A 4 -5.44 21.48 -1.17
N TYR A 5 -5.72 22.74 -1.55
CA TYR A 5 -5.67 23.87 -0.61
C TYR A 5 -6.88 23.93 0.33
N ALA A 6 -8.06 23.47 -0.10
CA ALA A 6 -9.25 23.42 0.75
C ALA A 6 -9.11 22.37 1.87
N LEU A 7 -8.43 21.25 1.59
CA LEU A 7 -8.15 20.22 2.59
C LEU A 7 -7.19 20.71 3.68
N MET A 8 -6.20 21.56 3.36
CA MET A 8 -5.21 22.05 4.34
C MET A 8 -5.79 22.96 5.43
N ARG A 9 -7.04 23.41 5.34
CA ARG A 9 -7.70 24.22 6.40
C ARG A 9 -8.39 23.38 7.48
N ARG A 10 -8.46 22.06 7.35
CA ARG A 10 -9.11 21.19 8.34
C ARG A 10 -8.17 20.92 9.51
N LYS A 11 -8.64 21.19 10.74
CA LYS A 11 -7.88 20.95 11.97
C LYS A 11 -7.64 19.45 12.19
N SER A 12 -8.53 18.57 11.71
CA SER A 12 -8.34 17.11 11.79
C SER A 12 -7.13 16.59 11.03
N LEU A 13 -6.68 17.29 9.97
CA LEU A 13 -5.49 16.89 9.20
C LEU A 13 -4.20 17.44 9.80
N SER A 14 -4.29 18.30 10.82
CA SER A 14 -3.11 18.85 11.50
C SER A 14 -2.32 17.74 12.21
N PRO A 15 -0.98 17.77 12.16
CA PRO A 15 -0.15 16.87 12.96
C PRO A 15 -0.30 17.12 14.46
N ALA A 16 -0.87 18.26 14.88
CA ALA A 16 -1.19 18.55 16.28
C ALA A 16 -2.46 17.85 16.77
N ASN A 17 -3.27 17.26 15.89
CA ASN A 17 -4.52 16.61 16.27
C ASN A 17 -4.28 15.43 17.22
N LEU A 18 -4.90 15.45 18.41
CA LEU A 18 -4.80 14.42 19.45
C LEU A 18 -6.01 13.48 19.48
N PHE A 19 -6.86 13.50 18.45
CA PHE A 19 -7.97 12.56 18.32
C PHE A 19 -7.48 11.12 18.11
N HIS A 20 -7.99 10.21 18.93
CA HIS A 20 -7.74 8.77 18.88
C HIS A 20 -9.04 8.02 18.55
N PHE A 21 -8.92 6.89 17.89
CA PHE A 21 -10.06 6.00 17.61
C PHE A 21 -9.59 4.55 17.57
N VAL A 22 -10.52 3.62 17.77
CA VAL A 22 -10.24 2.20 17.59
C VAL A 22 -10.32 1.85 16.11
N CYS A 23 -9.26 1.27 15.53
CA CYS A 23 -9.26 0.84 14.14
C CYS A 23 -10.22 -0.34 13.96
N PRO A 24 -11.21 -0.28 13.05
CA PRO A 24 -12.18 -1.38 12.86
C PRO A 24 -11.55 -2.65 12.24
N ILE A 25 -10.34 -2.55 11.67
CA ILE A 25 -9.66 -3.69 11.03
C ILE A 25 -8.79 -4.45 12.04
N PHE A 26 -7.99 -3.72 12.82
CA PHE A 26 -7.01 -4.31 13.74
C PHE A 26 -7.43 -4.26 15.21
N ASN A 27 -8.53 -3.58 15.53
CA ASN A 27 -9.02 -3.35 16.89
C ASN A 27 -7.96 -2.72 17.82
N VAL A 28 -7.11 -1.86 17.27
CA VAL A 28 -6.07 -1.12 18.00
C VAL A 28 -6.46 0.35 18.11
N GLU A 29 -6.24 0.95 19.28
CA GLU A 29 -6.37 2.40 19.46
C GLU A 29 -5.27 3.10 18.67
N THR A 30 -5.66 3.98 17.74
CA THR A 30 -4.74 4.67 16.84
C THR A 30 -5.04 6.16 16.81
N ARG A 31 -3.97 6.95 16.73
CA ARG A 31 -4.08 8.40 16.56
C ARG A 31 -4.42 8.74 15.11
N PHE A 32 -5.40 9.61 14.91
CA PHE A 32 -5.88 9.98 13.57
C PHE A 32 -4.80 10.62 12.72
N ALA A 33 -3.99 11.52 13.29
CA ALA A 33 -2.86 12.15 12.60
C ALA A 33 -1.87 11.11 12.03
N THR A 34 -1.57 10.05 12.77
CA THR A 34 -0.65 8.96 12.35
C THR A 34 -1.24 8.14 11.19
N CYS A 35 -2.57 8.01 11.13
CA CYS A 35 -3.22 7.38 9.99
C CYS A 35 -3.21 8.27 8.73
N VAL A 36 -3.41 9.58 8.89
CA VAL A 36 -3.32 10.56 7.80
C VAL A 36 -1.90 10.59 7.23
N SER A 37 -0.88 10.66 8.09
CA SER A 37 0.52 10.67 7.65
C SER A 37 0.92 9.41 6.91
N LEU A 38 0.52 8.22 7.40
CA LEU A 38 0.78 6.96 6.70
C LEU A 38 0.11 6.94 5.32
N ARG A 39 -1.14 7.39 5.21
CA ARG A 39 -1.84 7.45 3.92
C ARG A 39 -1.11 8.34 2.93
N ASP A 40 -0.67 9.52 3.39
CA ASP A 40 0.04 10.47 2.53
C ASP A 40 1.39 9.90 2.06
N LEU A 41 2.07 9.09 2.89
CA LEU A 41 3.27 8.35 2.48
C LEU A 41 2.94 7.31 1.41
N VAL A 42 1.92 6.47 1.64
CA VAL A 42 1.51 5.41 0.70
C VAL A 42 1.10 6.00 -0.65
N TRP A 43 0.34 7.10 -0.66
CA TRP A 43 -0.08 7.79 -1.89
C TRP A 43 1.06 8.50 -2.62
N LYS A 44 2.12 8.88 -1.92
CA LYS A 44 3.37 9.35 -2.54
C LYS A 44 4.25 8.21 -3.05
N GLY A 45 3.77 6.95 -2.99
CA GLY A 45 4.54 5.76 -3.37
C GLY A 45 5.61 5.37 -2.36
N ARG A 46 5.65 5.99 -1.18
CA ARG A 46 6.58 5.61 -0.11
C ARG A 46 6.01 4.44 0.69
N ARG A 47 6.84 3.42 0.90
CA ARG A 47 6.47 2.19 1.62
C ARG A 47 7.29 2.08 2.91
N PRO A 48 6.83 2.65 4.04
CA PRO A 48 7.56 2.51 5.30
C PRO A 48 7.69 1.02 5.69
N GLU A 49 8.69 0.70 6.51
CA GLU A 49 8.90 -0.69 6.93
C GLU A 49 7.85 -1.16 7.94
N GLN A 50 7.32 -0.22 8.71
CA GLN A 50 6.29 -0.49 9.70
C GLN A 50 4.88 -0.50 9.11
N ARG A 51 3.96 -1.19 9.78
CA ARG A 51 2.52 -1.21 9.48
C ARG A 51 2.19 -1.69 8.06
N LYS A 52 2.87 -2.73 7.58
CA LYS A 52 2.65 -3.33 6.25
C LYS A 52 1.17 -3.69 6.01
N GLY A 53 0.49 -4.29 6.99
CA GLY A 53 -0.96 -4.57 6.89
C GLY A 53 -1.83 -3.32 6.69
N CYS A 54 -1.46 -2.19 7.30
CA CYS A 54 -2.18 -0.93 7.08
C CYS A 54 -1.96 -0.37 5.68
N GLN A 55 -0.75 -0.49 5.13
CA GLN A 55 -0.43 -0.05 3.77
C GLN A 55 -1.18 -0.88 2.71
N ALA A 56 -1.28 -2.20 2.90
CA ALA A 56 -2.08 -3.08 2.05
C ALA A 56 -3.57 -2.69 2.08
N CYS A 57 -4.13 -2.47 3.28
CA CYS A 57 -5.52 -2.02 3.45
C CYS A 57 -5.79 -0.63 2.84
N MET A 58 -4.82 0.30 2.92
CA MET A 58 -4.95 1.61 2.29
C MET A 58 -4.95 1.50 0.76
N SER A 59 -4.09 0.66 0.20
CA SER A 59 -4.00 0.41 -1.25
C SER A 59 -5.26 -0.26 -1.79
N ALA A 60 -5.84 -1.19 -1.03
CA ALA A 60 -7.10 -1.84 -1.38
C ALA A 60 -8.35 -0.99 -1.10
N SER A 61 -8.21 0.26 -0.64
CA SER A 61 -9.33 1.11 -0.20
C SER A 61 -10.17 0.56 0.95
N LYS A 62 -9.65 -0.42 1.71
CA LYS A 62 -10.28 -0.96 2.92
C LYS A 62 -10.11 -0.06 4.14
N CYS A 63 -9.12 0.84 4.13
CA CYS A 63 -8.87 1.75 5.25
C CYS A 63 -9.95 2.86 5.32
N PRO A 64 -10.62 3.07 6.48
CA PRO A 64 -11.68 4.08 6.61
C PRO A 64 -11.18 5.52 6.44
N ILE A 65 -9.88 5.76 6.67
CA ILE A 65 -9.24 7.08 6.58
C ILE A 65 -9.31 7.64 5.15
N ASN A 66 -9.23 6.78 4.13
CA ASN A 66 -9.40 7.20 2.74
C ASN A 66 -10.77 7.85 2.53
N ASN A 67 -11.83 7.24 3.06
CA ASN A 67 -13.20 7.72 2.95
C ASN A 67 -13.45 8.97 3.78
N ILE A 68 -12.88 9.04 4.99
CA ILE A 68 -13.00 10.21 5.88
C ILE A 68 -12.39 11.45 5.21
N ILE A 69 -11.20 11.33 4.63
CA ILE A 69 -10.52 12.48 4.02
C ILE A 69 -11.23 12.94 2.74
N GLN A 70 -11.78 12.01 1.95
CA GLN A 70 -12.61 12.37 0.79
C GLN A 70 -13.86 13.16 1.21
N ASP A 71 -14.46 12.81 2.35
CA ASP A 71 -15.64 13.48 2.87
C ASP A 71 -15.35 14.88 3.45
N PHE A 72 -14.11 15.18 3.89
CA PHE A 72 -13.74 16.52 4.40
C PHE A 72 -13.85 17.63 3.36
N GLY A 73 -13.73 17.28 2.07
CA GLY A 73 -13.96 18.22 0.98
C GLY A 73 -15.44 18.56 0.75
N ARG A 74 -16.36 17.79 1.34
CA ARG A 74 -17.82 17.87 1.09
C ARG A 74 -18.65 18.30 2.29
N LEU A 75 -18.15 18.10 3.50
CA LEU A 75 -18.91 18.35 4.73
C LEU A 75 -18.50 19.64 5.40
N PRO A 76 -19.41 20.41 6.02
CA PRO A 76 -19.04 21.60 6.76
C PRO A 76 -18.26 21.29 8.04
N ASP A 77 -18.51 20.14 8.68
CA ASP A 77 -17.99 19.81 10.01
C ASP A 77 -16.63 19.11 10.00
N ASP A 78 -15.87 19.29 11.09
CA ASP A 78 -14.58 18.63 11.33
C ASP A 78 -14.64 17.73 12.60
N PRO A 79 -15.34 16.58 12.55
CA PRO A 79 -15.68 15.79 13.74
C PRO A 79 -14.52 15.01 14.35
N TYR A 80 -13.36 14.94 13.69
CA TYR A 80 -12.23 14.09 14.08
C TYR A 80 -11.05 14.90 14.60
N HIS A 81 -11.30 16.10 15.11
CA HIS A 81 -10.30 16.98 15.70
C HIS A 81 -10.46 17.02 17.21
N ALA A 82 -9.35 16.92 17.92
CA ALA A 82 -9.28 17.18 19.34
C ALA A 82 -7.95 17.87 19.67
N ASP A 83 -8.01 18.95 20.45
CA ASP A 83 -6.85 19.66 20.99
C ASP A 83 -6.22 18.90 22.17
N GLU A 84 -6.96 17.99 22.79
CA GLU A 84 -6.53 17.10 23.87
C GLU A 84 -6.76 15.63 23.48
N LYS A 85 -6.11 14.70 24.20
CA LYS A 85 -6.27 13.27 23.94
C LYS A 85 -7.73 12.85 24.18
N ARG A 86 -8.46 12.62 23.09
CA ARG A 86 -9.85 12.15 23.11
C ARG A 86 -9.98 10.88 22.29
N VAL A 87 -10.48 9.82 22.90
CA VAL A 87 -10.86 8.59 22.19
C VAL A 87 -12.31 8.74 21.72
N GLY A 88 -12.50 8.81 20.41
CA GLY A 88 -13.82 8.87 19.78
C GLY A 88 -14.12 7.64 18.92
N SER A 89 -15.35 7.61 18.40
CA SER A 89 -15.80 6.58 17.47
C SER A 89 -15.85 7.13 16.04
N LEU A 90 -15.60 6.27 15.06
CA LEU A 90 -15.81 6.62 13.66
C LEU A 90 -17.32 6.68 13.36
N LYS A 91 -17.72 7.48 12.37
CA LYS A 91 -19.14 7.53 11.96
C LYS A 91 -19.48 6.25 11.21
N ASP A 92 -20.66 5.70 11.46
CA ASP A 92 -21.11 4.40 10.92
C ASP A 92 -21.04 4.33 9.39
N ARG A 93 -21.39 5.42 8.69
CA ARG A 93 -21.26 5.54 7.22
C ARG A 93 -19.86 5.21 6.68
N HIS A 94 -18.79 5.46 7.44
CA HIS A 94 -17.43 5.18 7.01
C HIS A 94 -17.09 3.70 7.15
N ILE A 95 -17.70 3.03 8.14
CA ILE A 95 -17.55 1.60 8.40
C ILE A 95 -18.37 0.82 7.36
N GLU A 96 -19.59 1.25 7.06
CA GLU A 96 -20.44 0.67 6.01
C GLU A 96 -19.76 0.67 4.64
N ARG A 97 -19.03 1.74 4.31
CA ARG A 97 -18.28 1.83 3.04
C ARG A 97 -17.10 0.86 2.92
N ILE A 98 -16.45 0.50 4.03
CA ILE A 98 -15.28 -0.41 4.00
C ILE A 98 -15.67 -1.89 4.12
N MET A 99 -16.87 -2.18 4.62
CA MET A 99 -17.38 -3.53 4.83
C MET A 99 -17.40 -4.40 3.56
N PRO A 100 -17.82 -3.92 2.37
CA PRO A 100 -17.80 -4.76 1.16
C PRO A 100 -16.40 -4.92 0.54
N VAL A 101 -15.38 -4.21 1.05
CA VAL A 101 -14.06 -4.16 0.42
C VAL A 101 -13.21 -5.37 0.83
N LEU A 102 -12.79 -6.16 -0.15
CA LEU A 102 -11.89 -7.30 0.03
C LEU A 102 -10.47 -6.93 -0.40
N VAL A 103 -9.47 -7.28 0.42
CA VAL A 103 -8.06 -7.12 0.05
C VAL A 103 -7.63 -8.33 -0.78
N SER A 104 -7.11 -8.09 -1.98
CA SER A 104 -6.63 -9.18 -2.83
C SER A 104 -5.41 -9.87 -2.19
N PRO A 105 -5.29 -11.21 -2.31
CA PRO A 105 -4.11 -11.93 -1.81
C PRO A 105 -2.81 -11.38 -2.41
N LYS A 106 -2.84 -10.98 -3.68
CA LYS A 106 -1.70 -10.35 -4.38
C LYS A 106 -1.17 -9.11 -3.64
N LEU A 107 -2.06 -8.25 -3.15
CA LEU A 107 -1.66 -7.07 -2.37
C LEU A 107 -1.08 -7.45 -1.01
N LEU A 108 -1.64 -8.47 -0.35
CA LEU A 108 -1.09 -8.93 0.94
C LEU A 108 0.33 -9.46 0.78
N ASP A 109 0.59 -10.15 -0.31
CA ASP A 109 1.90 -10.71 -0.62
C ASP A 109 2.88 -9.61 -1.07
N GLU A 110 2.43 -8.64 -1.87
CA GLU A 110 3.23 -7.48 -2.31
C GLU A 110 3.75 -6.64 -1.14
N TYR A 111 2.93 -6.44 -0.11
CA TYR A 111 3.30 -5.68 1.09
C TYR A 111 3.99 -6.53 2.15
N ALA A 112 4.21 -7.83 1.91
CA ALA A 112 4.77 -8.78 2.88
C ALA A 112 4.04 -8.75 4.24
N VAL A 113 2.70 -8.76 4.20
CA VAL A 113 1.86 -8.70 5.40
C VAL A 113 2.04 -9.98 6.22
N THR A 114 2.23 -9.83 7.54
CA THR A 114 2.38 -10.97 8.44
C THR A 114 1.12 -11.86 8.47
N PRO A 115 1.24 -13.17 8.72
CA PRO A 115 0.07 -14.07 8.72
C PRO A 115 -0.99 -13.64 9.75
N LYS A 116 -0.56 -13.14 10.91
CA LYS A 116 -1.47 -12.60 11.95
C LYS A 116 -2.24 -11.38 11.49
N GLU A 117 -1.58 -10.43 10.80
CA GLU A 117 -2.27 -9.27 10.24
C GLU A 117 -3.22 -9.68 9.10
N ARG A 118 -2.82 -10.66 8.27
CA ARG A 118 -3.67 -11.21 7.20
C ARG A 118 -4.98 -11.79 7.75
N GLU A 119 -4.93 -12.56 8.84
CA GLU A 119 -6.14 -13.07 9.51
C GLU A 119 -7.07 -11.94 9.96
N LEU A 120 -6.52 -10.89 10.60
CA LEU A 120 -7.31 -9.74 11.03
C LEU A 120 -7.94 -8.99 9.85
N ILE A 121 -7.21 -8.84 8.74
CA ILE A 121 -7.72 -8.18 7.53
C ILE A 121 -8.87 -8.97 6.91
N LEU A 122 -8.79 -10.30 6.90
CA LEU A 122 -9.84 -11.17 6.38
C LEU A 122 -11.08 -11.17 7.30
N ALA A 123 -10.87 -11.22 8.62
CA ALA A 123 -11.93 -11.17 9.63
C ALA A 123 -12.56 -9.76 9.78
N ALA A 124 -11.94 -8.72 9.24
CA ALA A 124 -12.39 -7.34 9.41
C ALA A 124 -13.81 -7.07 8.89
N ASN A 125 -14.30 -7.84 7.90
CA ASN A 125 -15.68 -7.67 7.42
C ASN A 125 -16.71 -8.12 8.44
N GLU A 126 -16.46 -9.24 9.10
CA GLU A 126 -17.31 -9.76 10.18
C GLU A 126 -17.29 -8.81 11.38
N ALA A 127 -16.10 -8.32 11.75
CA ALA A 127 -15.93 -7.33 12.81
C ALA A 127 -16.64 -6.00 12.49
N ALA A 128 -16.53 -5.51 11.25
CA ALA A 128 -17.23 -4.30 10.81
C ALA A 128 -18.76 -4.48 10.84
N GLY A 129 -19.27 -5.65 10.45
CA GLY A 129 -20.70 -5.98 10.56
C GLY A 129 -21.18 -6.02 12.02
N ALA A 130 -20.37 -6.54 12.94
CA ALA A 130 -20.65 -6.53 14.38
C ALA A 130 -20.65 -5.10 14.97
N TRP A 131 -19.83 -4.20 14.43
CA TRP A 131 -19.81 -2.77 14.79
C TRP A 131 -21.11 -2.07 14.38
N VAL A 132 -21.52 -2.19 13.13
CA VAL A 132 -22.72 -1.52 12.60
C VAL A 132 -23.99 -2.05 13.27
N SER A 133 -24.05 -3.36 13.54
CA SER A 133 -25.18 -3.97 14.24
C SER A 133 -25.26 -3.66 15.74
N GLY A 134 -24.33 -2.85 16.29
CA GLY A 134 -24.27 -2.49 17.71
C GLY A 134 -23.94 -3.66 18.64
N LYS A 135 -23.64 -4.85 18.09
CA LYS A 135 -23.30 -6.07 18.86
C LYS A 135 -21.90 -5.99 19.46
N GLN A 136 -21.01 -5.22 18.86
CA GLN A 136 -19.75 -4.88 19.49
C GLN A 136 -19.95 -3.63 20.34
N SER A 137 -19.95 -3.78 21.66
CA SER A 137 -20.08 -2.63 22.55
C SER A 137 -18.98 -1.62 22.22
N LYS A 138 -19.32 -0.34 22.11
CA LYS A 138 -18.38 0.80 21.95
C LYS A 138 -17.45 0.97 23.18
N ARG A 139 -17.19 -0.10 23.95
CA ARG A 139 -16.68 -0.02 25.32
C ARG A 139 -15.45 -0.88 25.58
N SER A 140 -14.54 -0.24 26.29
CA SER A 140 -13.42 -0.76 27.08
C SER A 140 -12.18 -1.17 26.29
N THR A 141 -11.35 -0.16 26.07
CA THR A 141 -9.88 -0.22 26.06
C THR A 141 -9.36 -1.19 27.12
N ARG A 142 -9.20 -2.47 26.75
CA ARG A 142 -8.12 -3.26 27.36
C ARG A 142 -6.83 -2.63 26.87
N LYS A 143 -6.05 -2.11 27.84
CA LYS A 143 -4.72 -1.51 27.68
C LYS A 143 -3.78 -2.44 26.89
N THR A 144 -3.88 -2.41 25.57
CA THR A 144 -2.76 -2.71 24.69
C THR A 144 -2.49 -1.43 23.89
N SER A 145 -2.18 -0.36 24.61
CA SER A 145 -1.44 0.76 24.04
C SER A 145 -0.05 0.24 23.74
N VAL A 146 0.10 -0.46 22.62
CA VAL A 146 1.39 -0.43 21.94
C VAL A 146 1.48 1.01 21.48
N GLU A 147 2.23 1.83 22.23
CA GLU A 147 2.79 3.06 21.68
C GLU A 147 3.66 2.63 20.49
N LEU A 148 3.02 2.46 19.33
CA LEU A 148 3.72 2.39 18.07
C LEU A 148 4.35 3.76 17.90
N GLU A 149 5.66 3.81 18.11
CA GLU A 149 6.51 4.95 17.86
C GLU A 149 6.03 5.68 16.60
N ASP A 150 5.75 6.97 16.79
CA ASP A 150 5.41 7.89 15.71
C ASP A 150 6.35 7.62 14.54
N VAL A 151 5.77 7.17 13.42
CA VAL A 151 6.46 6.93 12.15
C VAL A 151 7.49 8.03 11.97
N GLN A 152 8.76 7.65 12.13
CA GLN A 152 9.86 8.59 12.31
C GLN A 152 9.76 9.69 11.26
N ARG A 153 9.62 10.91 11.78
CA ARG A 153 9.64 12.14 11.01
C ARG A 153 11.02 12.24 10.35
N GLU A 154 11.16 11.74 9.13
CA GLU A 154 12.30 12.06 8.25
C GLU A 154 12.23 13.56 7.88
N THR A 155 12.49 14.43 8.84
CA THR A 155 12.97 15.78 8.60
C THR A 155 14.48 15.73 8.64
N ALA A 156 15.09 15.18 7.58
CA ALA A 156 16.47 15.53 7.28
C ALA A 156 16.46 16.97 6.74
N PRO A 157 17.18 17.93 7.37
CA PRO A 157 17.35 19.24 6.77
C PRO A 157 18.24 19.07 5.54
N VAL A 158 17.68 19.36 4.35
CA VAL A 158 18.49 19.53 3.14
C VAL A 158 19.36 20.78 3.36
N SER A 159 20.57 20.54 3.86
CA SER A 159 21.65 21.52 3.91
C SER A 159 21.92 21.98 2.48
N ARG A 160 21.45 23.18 2.13
CA ARG A 160 21.90 23.90 0.94
C ARG A 160 23.37 24.23 1.14
N ARG A 161 24.27 23.34 0.71
CA ARG A 161 25.65 23.70 0.44
C ARG A 161 25.66 24.61 -0.79
N SER A 162 25.83 25.90 -0.54
CA SER A 162 26.23 26.90 -1.53
C SER A 162 27.42 26.37 -2.33
N ARG A 163 27.22 26.08 -3.62
CA ARG A 163 28.31 25.83 -4.55
C ARG A 163 28.74 27.15 -5.18
N LYS A 164 29.99 27.50 -4.88
CA LYS A 164 30.83 28.50 -5.55
C LYS A 164 31.02 28.06 -7.02
N PRO A 165 31.04 28.98 -8.01
CA PRO A 165 31.24 28.60 -9.41
C PRO A 165 32.74 28.45 -9.70
N PRO A 166 33.15 27.45 -10.51
CA PRO A 166 34.41 27.53 -11.24
C PRO A 166 34.15 27.86 -12.72
N ALA A 167 35.04 28.70 -13.23
CA ALA A 167 35.11 29.18 -14.60
C ALA A 167 35.46 28.09 -15.61
N GLU A 168 34.98 28.33 -16.84
CA GLU A 168 35.51 28.00 -18.17
C GLU A 168 36.52 26.84 -18.31
N SER A 169 36.15 25.85 -19.12
CA SER A 169 36.96 25.55 -20.31
C SER A 169 36.07 24.96 -21.42
N VAL A 170 36.14 25.64 -22.56
CA VAL A 170 35.55 25.27 -23.85
C VAL A 170 36.33 24.08 -24.42
N LYS A 171 35.62 23.06 -24.92
CA LYS A 171 36.11 22.25 -26.04
C LYS A 171 34.94 21.77 -26.90
N GLU A 172 35.23 21.70 -28.18
CA GLU A 172 34.38 21.93 -29.34
C GLU A 172 34.08 20.60 -30.07
N ARG A 173 32.79 20.36 -30.41
CA ARG A 173 32.16 19.61 -31.55
C ARG A 173 32.65 18.17 -31.89
N ALA A 174 31.87 17.21 -32.44
CA ALA A 174 30.57 17.11 -33.15
C ALA A 174 30.24 15.58 -33.32
N PRO A 175 29.28 15.12 -34.17
CA PRO A 175 27.87 15.45 -34.37
C PRO A 175 26.92 14.27 -34.05
N GLU A 176 25.63 14.56 -33.92
CA GLU A 176 24.54 13.56 -33.92
C GLU A 176 24.39 12.87 -35.30
N PRO A 177 23.92 11.61 -35.37
CA PRO A 177 23.20 11.13 -36.55
C PRO A 177 21.74 11.62 -36.48
N ALA A 178 21.44 12.59 -37.33
CA ALA A 178 20.08 12.92 -37.75
C ALA A 178 19.47 11.69 -38.42
N ASP A 179 18.46 11.08 -37.80
CA ASP A 179 17.45 10.22 -38.47
C ASP A 179 16.33 9.70 -37.53
N ALA A 180 16.40 9.98 -36.22
CA ALA A 180 15.33 9.59 -35.28
C ALA A 180 14.25 10.66 -35.03
N VAL A 181 14.42 11.89 -35.55
CA VAL A 181 13.54 13.04 -35.23
C VAL A 181 12.51 13.34 -36.35
N LEU A 182 12.63 12.73 -37.53
CA LEU A 182 11.72 12.96 -38.67
C LEU A 182 10.58 11.93 -38.82
N ALA A 183 10.41 11.02 -37.86
CA ALA A 183 9.29 10.06 -37.88
C ALA A 183 8.08 10.49 -37.01
N ALA A 184 8.18 11.60 -36.27
CA ALA A 184 7.12 12.08 -35.37
C ALA A 184 6.23 13.18 -35.98
N GLU A 185 6.57 13.72 -37.15
CA GLU A 185 5.87 14.87 -37.74
C GLU A 185 4.85 14.51 -38.84
N SER A 186 4.71 13.25 -39.27
CA SER A 186 3.86 12.90 -40.42
C SER A 186 2.54 12.18 -40.13
N GLY A 187 2.17 11.94 -38.86
CA GLY A 187 0.79 11.54 -38.51
C GLY A 187 0.24 10.21 -39.09
N ASP A 188 1.06 9.38 -39.73
CA ASP A 188 0.65 8.08 -40.30
C ASP A 188 1.12 6.91 -39.42
N MET A 189 0.23 6.45 -38.53
CA MET A 189 0.47 5.35 -37.59
C MET A 189 0.71 3.97 -38.26
N SER A 190 0.50 3.87 -39.58
CA SER A 190 0.59 2.61 -40.32
C SER A 190 2.03 2.20 -40.69
N ALA A 191 2.97 3.14 -40.79
CA ALA A 191 4.36 2.82 -41.14
C ALA A 191 5.17 2.24 -39.96
N ALA A 192 4.87 2.66 -38.72
CA ALA A 192 5.55 2.18 -37.52
C ALA A 192 5.23 0.71 -37.18
N ILE A 193 4.02 0.24 -37.53
CA ILE A 193 3.60 -1.15 -37.27
C ILE A 193 4.30 -2.12 -38.22
N ASN A 194 4.54 -1.72 -39.48
CA ASN A 194 5.18 -2.59 -40.46
C ASN A 194 6.68 -2.80 -40.18
N MET A 195 7.37 -1.86 -39.52
CA MET A 195 8.75 -2.07 -39.08
C MET A 195 8.86 -2.96 -37.82
N ALA A 196 7.82 -3.03 -37.00
CA ALA A 196 7.80 -3.90 -35.82
C ALA A 196 7.53 -5.38 -36.15
N MET A 197 6.96 -5.69 -37.32
CA MET A 197 6.64 -7.07 -37.71
C MET A 197 7.74 -7.79 -38.50
N THR A 198 8.77 -7.10 -38.99
CA THR A 198 9.85 -7.71 -39.80
C THR A 198 11.08 -8.17 -39.01
N THR A 199 11.14 -7.96 -37.69
CA THR A 199 12.31 -8.37 -36.86
C THR A 199 12.06 -9.59 -35.97
N SER A 200 10.95 -10.29 -36.15
CA SER A 200 10.66 -11.56 -35.45
C SER A 200 10.35 -12.66 -36.46
N ALA A 201 11.32 -12.96 -37.33
CA ALA A 201 11.36 -14.19 -38.10
C ALA A 201 12.55 -15.04 -37.64
N GLU A 202 12.19 -16.21 -37.13
CA GLU A 202 12.98 -17.33 -36.60
C GLU A 202 14.06 -17.87 -37.58
N PRO A 203 15.00 -18.73 -37.12
CA PRO A 203 14.72 -20.15 -37.35
C PRO A 203 15.12 -21.11 -36.20
N ALA A 204 14.18 -21.98 -35.83
CA ALA A 204 14.24 -23.43 -35.73
C ALA A 204 15.60 -24.13 -35.46
N ALA A 205 15.69 -24.91 -34.38
CA ALA A 205 15.55 -26.39 -34.43
C ALA A 205 15.92 -27.11 -33.11
N SER A 206 15.07 -28.10 -32.78
CA SER A 206 15.40 -29.39 -32.14
C SER A 206 15.88 -29.45 -30.68
N ALA A 207 15.02 -29.94 -29.78
CA ALA A 207 15.18 -31.28 -29.17
C ALA A 207 14.09 -31.52 -28.11
N ALA A 208 13.36 -32.63 -28.28
CA ALA A 208 12.42 -33.17 -27.31
C ALA A 208 13.12 -33.47 -25.98
N THR A 209 12.52 -33.08 -24.85
CA THR A 209 12.85 -33.67 -23.54
C THR A 209 11.59 -33.78 -22.70
N SER A 210 11.45 -34.95 -22.10
CA SER A 210 10.27 -35.56 -21.50
C SER A 210 9.76 -34.87 -20.24
N THR A 211 8.44 -34.88 -20.09
CA THR A 211 7.71 -34.56 -18.86
C THR A 211 8.13 -35.49 -17.71
N PRO A 212 8.55 -34.97 -16.54
CA PRO A 212 8.75 -35.80 -15.36
C PRO A 212 7.39 -36.17 -14.74
N LYS A 213 7.13 -37.49 -14.71
CA LYS A 213 6.05 -38.13 -13.95
C LYS A 213 6.01 -37.62 -12.50
N PRO A 214 4.84 -37.29 -11.93
CA PRO A 214 4.73 -36.99 -10.50
C PRO A 214 5.07 -38.26 -9.71
N LYS A 215 6.13 -38.21 -8.90
CA LYS A 215 6.46 -39.26 -7.93
C LYS A 215 5.32 -39.32 -6.91
N ALA A 216 4.67 -40.47 -6.80
CA ALA A 216 3.71 -40.76 -5.75
C ALA A 216 4.34 -40.46 -4.38
N ARG A 217 3.72 -39.55 -3.61
CA ARG A 217 4.09 -39.31 -2.22
C ARG A 217 3.72 -40.56 -1.44
N MET A 218 4.73 -41.32 -1.02
CA MET A 218 4.53 -42.39 -0.06
C MET A 218 3.86 -41.86 1.20
N SER A 219 2.88 -42.63 1.68
CA SER A 219 2.16 -42.31 2.91
C SER A 219 3.09 -42.41 4.12
N LEU A 220 2.81 -41.63 5.18
CA LEU A 220 3.55 -41.66 6.44
C LEU A 220 3.65 -43.07 7.06
N LEU A 221 2.65 -43.91 6.79
CA LEU A 221 2.58 -45.31 7.24
C LEU A 221 3.59 -46.23 6.53
N GLU A 222 3.88 -45.99 5.25
CA GLU A 222 4.86 -46.80 4.53
C GLU A 222 6.31 -46.43 4.89
N ARG A 223 6.57 -45.18 5.29
CA ARG A 223 7.87 -44.76 5.82
C ARG A 223 8.19 -45.41 7.17
N ALA A 224 7.17 -45.61 8.02
CA ALA A 224 7.36 -46.27 9.31
C ALA A 224 7.73 -47.75 9.17
N ARG A 225 7.19 -48.46 8.16
CA ARG A 225 7.52 -49.87 7.92
C ARG A 225 8.93 -50.07 7.34
N ALA A 226 9.41 -49.16 6.50
CA ALA A 226 10.76 -49.25 5.95
C ALA A 226 11.87 -48.99 7.00
N ALA A 227 11.58 -48.21 8.04
CA ALA A 227 12.51 -47.96 9.14
C ALA A 227 12.64 -49.16 10.10
N ALA A 228 11.59 -49.96 10.26
CA ALA A 228 11.59 -51.13 11.16
C ALA A 228 12.32 -52.35 10.58
N GLY A 229 12.58 -52.40 9.27
CA GLY A 229 13.24 -53.54 8.61
C GLY A 229 14.78 -53.49 8.57
N ARG A 230 15.42 -52.49 9.18
CA ARG A 230 16.90 -52.35 9.23
C ARG A 230 17.51 -52.57 10.61
N ALA A 231 16.72 -53.02 11.58
CA ALA A 231 17.17 -53.32 12.93
C ALA A 231 16.99 -54.81 13.27
N ALA A 232 17.37 -55.68 12.33
CA ALA A 232 17.62 -57.10 12.55
C ALA A 232 19.11 -57.37 12.33
#